data_AF-A0A0Q3TAH9-F1
#
_entry.id   AF-A0A0Q3TAH9-F1
#
_cell.length_a   1.000
_cell.length_b   1.000
_cell.length_c   1.000
_cell.angle_alpha   90.00
_cell.angle_beta   90.00
_cell.angle_gamma   90.00
#
_symmetry.space_group_name_H-M   'P 1'
#
loop_
_entity.id
_entity.type
_entity.pdbx_description
1 polymer ?
#
loop_
_entity_poly.entity_id
_entity_poly.type
_entity_poly.pdbx_seq_one_letter_code
_entity_poly.pdbx_strand_id
1 'polypeptide(L)'
;MLKMFLTQLNGLQQRIFEKEEETIEDTARLLAQAAIGEGKIYLKGFNEMEAVCKEAFFGAEPLNYATPFQHAKDLTDADRVLIISRFTTDEEAILLGKELKEKDIPFASVAGKVKSDTEDLADLADVHINTNLLKPMLPSETGDRVGFPSALAGLFIYHCIKFQLDEIMSEYLEDSI
;
A
#
# COMPACT_ATOMS: atom_id res chain seq x y z
N MET A 1 -24.53 -16.48 -2.78
CA MET A 1 -23.30 -15.84 -3.29
C MET A 1 -22.86 -14.65 -2.43
N LEU A 2 -23.69 -13.63 -2.21
CA LEU A 2 -23.32 -12.43 -1.43
C LEU A 2 -22.87 -12.72 0.02
N LYS A 3 -23.58 -13.59 0.75
CA LYS A 3 -23.16 -14.01 2.11
C LYS A 3 -21.77 -14.66 2.10
N MET A 4 -21.48 -15.46 1.09
CA MET A 4 -20.18 -16.12 0.94
C MET A 4 -19.08 -15.11 0.59
N PHE A 5 -19.38 -14.12 -0.25
CA PHE A 5 -18.48 -13.00 -0.53
C PHE A 5 -18.11 -12.25 0.75
N LEU A 6 -19.10 -11.87 1.55
CA LEU A 6 -18.88 -11.18 2.83
C LEU A 6 -18.01 -12.00 3.78
N THR A 7 -18.28 -13.31 3.93
CA THR A 7 -17.46 -14.19 4.77
C THR A 7 -16.01 -14.28 4.28
N GLN A 8 -15.79 -14.41 2.97
CA GLN A 8 -14.44 -14.49 2.40
C GLN A 8 -13.69 -13.15 2.49
N LEU A 9 -14.39 -12.02 2.29
CA LEU A 9 -13.81 -10.69 2.41
C LEU A 9 -13.38 -10.38 3.84
N ASN A 10 -14.24 -10.67 4.83
CA ASN A 10 -13.87 -10.51 6.25
C ASN A 10 -12.69 -11.41 6.62
N GLY A 11 -12.68 -12.67 6.14
CA GLY A 11 -11.55 -13.58 6.35
C GLY A 11 -10.26 -13.14 5.65
N LEU A 12 -10.34 -12.35 4.57
CA LEU A 12 -9.17 -11.70 3.97
C LEU A 12 -8.65 -10.58 4.86
N GLN A 13 -9.52 -9.68 5.32
CA GLN A 13 -9.14 -8.55 6.17
C GLN A 13 -8.52 -9.01 7.49
N GLN A 14 -9.11 -10.01 8.15
CA GLN A 14 -8.54 -10.61 9.36
C GLN A 14 -7.14 -11.17 9.12
N ARG A 15 -6.96 -11.91 8.02
CA ARG A 15 -5.65 -12.48 7.66
C ARG A 15 -4.61 -11.41 7.36
N ILE A 16 -4.99 -10.33 6.68
CA ILE A 16 -4.09 -9.19 6.43
C ILE A 16 -3.69 -8.59 7.78
N PHE A 17 -4.65 -8.27 8.64
CA PHE A 17 -4.37 -7.70 9.95
C PHE A 17 -3.45 -8.59 10.78
N GLU A 18 -3.81 -9.87 10.99
CA GLU A 18 -3.03 -10.81 11.82
C GLU A 18 -1.60 -11.06 11.32
N LYS A 19 -1.33 -10.90 10.02
CA LYS A 19 -0.02 -11.21 9.43
C LYS A 19 0.86 -10.00 9.17
N GLU A 20 0.22 -8.86 8.93
CA GLU A 20 0.90 -7.67 8.42
C GLU A 20 0.80 -6.51 9.42
N GLU A 21 0.29 -6.71 10.65
CA GLU A 21 0.15 -5.66 11.68
C GLU A 21 1.48 -4.93 11.95
N GLU A 22 2.55 -5.67 12.25
CA GLU A 22 3.89 -5.09 12.47
C GLU A 22 4.39 -4.36 11.21
N THR A 23 4.22 -4.97 10.02
CA THR A 23 4.61 -4.37 8.74
C THR A 23 3.82 -3.09 8.41
N ILE A 24 2.55 -3.02 8.82
CA ILE A 24 1.69 -1.84 8.68
C ILE A 24 2.23 -0.71 9.56
N GLU A 25 2.60 -1.03 10.81
CA GLU A 25 3.23 -0.06 11.71
C GLU A 25 4.58 0.43 11.14
N ASP A 26 5.44 -0.49 10.67
CA ASP A 26 6.72 -0.16 10.05
C ASP A 26 6.53 0.72 8.81
N THR A 27 5.48 0.45 8.02
CA THR A 27 5.12 1.29 6.86
C THR A 27 4.70 2.68 7.31
N ALA A 28 3.83 2.79 8.31
CA ALA A 28 3.42 4.08 8.85
C ALA A 28 4.61 4.88 9.40
N ARG A 29 5.52 4.22 10.12
CA ARG A 29 6.76 4.81 10.65
C ARG A 29 7.68 5.27 9.53
N LEU A 30 7.83 4.49 8.45
CA LEU A 30 8.61 4.89 7.27
C LEU A 30 8.02 6.17 6.66
N LEU A 31 6.71 6.21 6.44
CA LEU A 31 6.03 7.36 5.82
C LEU A 31 6.08 8.61 6.73
N ALA A 32 5.96 8.43 8.05
CA ALA A 32 6.02 9.51 9.03
C ALA A 32 7.36 10.27 8.96
N GLN A 33 8.46 9.62 8.58
CA GLN A 33 9.77 10.29 8.43
C GLN A 33 9.73 11.44 7.41
N ALA A 34 8.98 11.29 6.32
CA ALA A 34 8.79 12.39 5.37
C ALA A 34 7.95 13.51 5.97
N ALA A 35 6.85 13.17 6.66
CA ALA A 35 5.92 14.14 7.23
C ALA A 35 6.48 14.94 8.40
N ILE A 36 7.35 14.33 9.23
CA ILE A 36 8.05 14.98 10.34
C ILE A 36 9.21 15.85 9.83
N GLY A 37 9.88 15.41 8.77
CA GLY A 37 10.94 16.17 8.11
C GLY A 37 10.41 17.26 7.17
N GLU A 38 11.22 17.61 6.17
CA GLU A 38 10.85 18.56 5.11
C GLU A 38 10.31 17.85 3.85
N GLY A 39 10.07 16.54 3.93
CA GLY A 39 9.65 15.71 2.81
C GLY A 39 8.13 15.63 2.63
N LYS A 40 7.72 14.84 1.65
CA LYS A 40 6.31 14.53 1.37
C LYS A 40 6.10 13.04 1.21
N ILE A 41 4.86 12.62 1.46
CA ILE A 41 4.43 11.25 1.23
C ILE A 41 3.81 11.17 -0.17
N TYR A 42 4.44 10.44 -1.07
CA TYR A 42 3.94 10.24 -2.43
C TYR A 42 3.21 8.91 -2.56
N LEU A 43 1.99 8.92 -3.10
CA LEU A 43 1.24 7.69 -3.38
C LEU A 43 1.17 7.44 -4.87
N LYS A 44 1.42 6.19 -5.27
CA LYS A 44 1.22 5.70 -6.63
C LYS A 44 0.52 4.35 -6.65
N GLY A 45 -0.75 4.37 -7.04
CA GLY A 45 -1.53 3.19 -7.38
C GLY A 45 -1.41 2.86 -8.87
N PHE A 46 -1.34 1.58 -9.20
CA PHE A 46 -1.37 1.06 -10.56
C PHE A 46 -2.72 0.40 -10.86
N ASN A 47 -3.26 0.65 -12.05
CA ASN A 47 -4.54 0.11 -12.50
C ASN A 47 -5.68 0.36 -11.48
N GLU A 48 -6.38 -0.70 -11.04
CA GLU A 48 -7.49 -0.54 -10.09
C GLU A 48 -7.05 -0.04 -8.71
N MET A 49 -5.75 -0.13 -8.38
CA MET A 49 -5.22 0.34 -7.10
C MET A 49 -5.16 1.87 -7.04
N GLU A 50 -5.39 2.59 -8.15
CA GLU A 50 -5.64 4.04 -8.12
C GLU A 50 -6.83 4.43 -7.22
N ALA A 51 -7.74 3.48 -6.93
CA ALA A 51 -8.80 3.69 -5.94
C ALA A 51 -8.25 4.12 -4.57
N VAL A 52 -7.11 3.56 -4.14
CA VAL A 52 -6.45 3.93 -2.88
C VAL A 52 -5.96 5.38 -2.94
N CYS A 53 -5.37 5.79 -4.06
CA CYS A 53 -4.96 7.19 -4.25
C CYS A 53 -6.16 8.15 -4.23
N LYS A 54 -7.29 7.76 -4.82
CA LYS A 54 -8.50 8.60 -4.79
C LYS A 54 -9.01 8.79 -3.37
N GLU A 55 -9.04 7.73 -2.56
CA GLU A 55 -9.40 7.82 -1.15
C GLU A 55 -8.41 8.73 -0.39
N ALA A 56 -7.10 8.52 -0.60
CA ALA A 56 -6.07 9.30 0.09
C ALA A 56 -6.10 10.80 -0.21
N PHE A 57 -6.43 11.19 -1.44
CA PHE A 57 -6.40 12.61 -1.84
C PHE A 57 -7.76 13.31 -1.77
N PHE A 58 -8.85 12.57 -1.93
CA PHE A 58 -10.19 13.13 -2.12
C PHE A 58 -11.26 12.46 -1.26
N GLY A 59 -10.89 11.50 -0.41
CA GLY A 59 -11.79 10.86 0.54
C GLY A 59 -12.36 11.84 1.56
N ALA A 60 -13.28 11.35 2.39
CA ALA A 60 -13.89 12.18 3.45
C ALA A 60 -12.85 12.64 4.49
N GLU A 61 -11.80 11.85 4.66
CA GLU A 61 -10.66 12.12 5.54
C GLU A 61 -9.36 11.93 4.74
N PRO A 62 -8.96 12.93 3.91
CA PRO A 62 -7.74 12.83 3.12
C PRO A 62 -6.51 12.62 4.00
N LEU A 63 -5.50 11.92 3.47
CA LEU A 63 -4.24 11.73 4.15
C LEU A 63 -3.45 13.05 4.14
N ASN A 64 -3.12 13.54 5.34
CA ASN A 64 -2.27 14.72 5.48
C ASN A 64 -0.88 14.45 4.88
N TYR A 65 -0.24 15.48 4.30
CA TYR A 65 1.09 15.40 3.67
C TYR A 65 1.18 14.51 2.42
N ALA A 66 0.07 13.89 2.00
CA ALA A 66 0.02 13.07 0.80
C ALA A 66 0.03 13.93 -0.47
N THR A 67 0.91 13.59 -1.40
CA THR A 67 1.05 14.25 -2.70
C THR A 67 0.92 13.22 -3.82
N PRO A 68 0.19 13.51 -4.91
CA PRO A 68 0.16 12.63 -6.08
C PRO A 68 1.56 12.47 -6.68
N PHE A 69 1.99 11.23 -6.89
CA PHE A 69 3.21 10.95 -7.65
C PHE A 69 3.01 11.33 -9.11
N GLN A 70 3.90 12.19 -9.64
CA GLN A 70 3.94 12.58 -11.05
C GLN A 70 5.14 11.91 -11.74
N HIS A 71 6.36 12.24 -11.28
CA HIS A 71 7.59 11.71 -11.84
C HIS A 71 8.67 11.53 -10.76
N ALA A 72 9.50 10.49 -10.89
CA ALA A 72 10.57 10.20 -9.93
C ALA A 72 11.63 11.30 -9.84
N LYS A 73 11.74 12.17 -10.86
CA LYS A 73 12.73 13.27 -10.92
C LYS A 73 12.42 14.42 -9.96
N ASP A 74 11.18 14.51 -9.48
CA ASP A 74 10.72 15.60 -8.63
C ASP A 74 10.88 15.27 -7.13
N LEU A 75 11.35 14.05 -6.80
CA LEU A 75 11.57 13.59 -5.44
C LEU A 75 13.01 13.81 -4.97
N THR A 76 13.13 13.91 -3.66
CA THR A 76 14.35 14.03 -2.86
C THR A 76 14.49 12.84 -1.92
N ASP A 77 15.64 12.72 -1.27
CA ASP A 77 15.92 11.72 -0.23
C ASP A 77 15.08 11.92 1.06
N ALA A 78 14.53 13.12 1.26
CA ALA A 78 13.58 13.40 2.34
C ALA A 78 12.18 12.82 2.09
N ASP A 79 11.85 12.48 0.84
CA ASP A 79 10.51 12.00 0.48
C ASP A 79 10.34 10.50 0.74
N ARG A 80 9.09 10.07 0.87
CA ARG A 80 8.74 8.65 1.02
C ARG A 80 7.63 8.30 0.05
N VAL A 81 7.72 7.11 -0.54
CA VAL A 81 6.74 6.66 -1.55
C VAL A 81 5.98 5.43 -1.05
N LEU A 82 4.67 5.41 -1.27
CA LEU A 82 3.83 4.23 -1.13
C LEU A 82 3.39 3.79 -2.52
N ILE A 83 3.90 2.64 -2.96
CA ILE A 83 3.53 2.01 -4.23
C ILE A 83 2.46 0.96 -3.98
N ILE A 84 1.35 1.01 -4.71
CA ILE A 84 0.28 0.02 -4.62
C ILE A 84 0.02 -0.60 -5.99
N SER A 85 0.18 -1.92 -6.10
CA SER A 85 -0.12 -2.68 -7.31
C SER A 85 -0.89 -3.96 -6.97
N ARG A 86 -1.47 -4.62 -7.98
CA ARG A 86 -2.20 -5.88 -7.75
C ARG A 86 -1.27 -6.97 -7.23
N PHE A 87 -0.14 -7.15 -7.90
CA PHE A 87 0.86 -8.17 -7.61
C PHE A 87 2.26 -7.57 -7.62
N THR A 88 3.17 -8.21 -6.90
CA THR A 88 4.57 -7.79 -6.85
C THR A 88 5.27 -7.87 -8.21
N THR A 89 4.70 -8.62 -9.15
CA THR A 89 5.18 -8.81 -10.52
C THR A 89 4.63 -7.78 -11.53
N ASP A 90 3.99 -6.70 -11.07
CA ASP A 90 3.53 -5.62 -11.94
C ASP A 90 4.75 -4.87 -12.53
N GLU A 91 4.91 -4.91 -13.85
CA GLU A 91 6.12 -4.42 -14.54
C GLU A 91 6.33 -2.91 -14.35
N GLU A 92 5.25 -2.12 -14.40
CA GLU A 92 5.32 -0.66 -14.23
C GLU A 92 5.66 -0.30 -12.77
N ALA A 93 5.10 -1.04 -11.81
CA ALA A 93 5.44 -0.87 -10.40
C ALA A 93 6.90 -1.25 -10.11
N ILE A 94 7.39 -2.35 -10.69
CA ILE A 94 8.80 -2.76 -10.58
C ILE A 94 9.72 -1.70 -11.17
N LEU A 95 9.39 -1.15 -12.35
CA LEU A 95 10.18 -0.10 -12.97
C LEU A 95 10.31 1.11 -12.05
N LEU A 96 9.20 1.57 -11.46
CA LEU A 96 9.21 2.65 -10.48
C LEU A 96 10.04 2.29 -9.24
N GLY A 97 9.89 1.08 -8.69
CA GLY A 97 10.68 0.63 -7.54
C GLY A 97 12.18 0.65 -7.81
N LYS A 98 12.61 0.27 -9.02
CA LYS A 98 14.02 0.37 -9.44
C LYS A 98 14.48 1.82 -9.53
N GLU A 99 13.68 2.71 -10.12
CA GLU A 99 14.00 4.14 -10.20
C GLU A 99 14.17 4.79 -8.82
N LEU A 100 13.34 4.41 -7.84
CA LEU A 100 13.46 4.92 -6.46
C LEU A 100 14.70 4.37 -5.76
N LYS A 101 14.97 3.06 -5.90
CA LYS A 101 16.16 2.40 -5.35
C LYS A 101 17.45 2.97 -5.92
N GLU A 102 17.50 3.27 -7.23
CA GLU A 102 18.64 3.92 -7.89
C GLU A 102 18.92 5.33 -7.36
N LYS A 103 17.92 5.99 -6.76
CA LYS A 103 18.02 7.34 -6.19
C LYS A 103 18.12 7.35 -4.67
N ASP A 104 18.22 6.19 -4.04
CA ASP A 104 18.20 6.03 -2.58
C ASP A 104 16.96 6.69 -1.93
N ILE A 105 15.80 6.65 -2.61
CA ILE A 105 14.53 7.15 -2.07
C ILE A 105 13.77 5.99 -1.41
N PRO A 106 13.59 6.00 -0.08
CA PRO A 106 12.93 4.90 0.59
C PRO A 106 11.44 4.82 0.25
N PHE A 107 10.94 3.60 0.07
CA PHE A 107 9.55 3.36 -0.27
C PHE A 107 8.99 2.06 0.33
N ALA A 108 7.69 2.11 0.58
CA ALA A 108 6.89 0.94 0.92
C ALA A 108 6.07 0.46 -0.28
N SER A 109 5.76 -0.83 -0.31
CA SER A 109 4.90 -1.42 -1.33
C SER A 109 3.73 -2.21 -0.74
N VAL A 110 2.58 -2.15 -1.39
CA VAL A 110 1.38 -2.93 -1.08
C VAL A 110 0.97 -3.71 -2.32
N ALA A 111 1.12 -5.03 -2.28
CA ALA A 111 0.73 -5.91 -3.38
C ALA A 111 0.53 -7.36 -2.93
N GLY A 112 -0.12 -8.20 -3.73
CA GLY A 112 -0.08 -9.65 -3.49
C GLY A 112 1.27 -10.23 -3.89
N LYS A 113 2.03 -10.79 -2.94
CA LYS A 113 3.32 -11.44 -3.24
C LYS A 113 3.08 -12.74 -4.01
N VAL A 114 3.54 -12.76 -5.26
CA VAL A 114 3.55 -13.96 -6.10
C VAL A 114 4.94 -14.59 -6.05
N LYS A 115 5.03 -15.92 -6.20
CA LYS A 115 6.34 -16.56 -6.37
C LYS A 115 6.94 -16.10 -7.69
N SER A 116 8.13 -15.51 -7.62
CA SER A 116 8.88 -15.02 -8.76
C SER A 116 10.30 -15.58 -8.70
N ASP A 117 10.84 -15.96 -9.85
CA ASP A 117 12.25 -16.37 -9.99
C ASP A 117 13.18 -15.17 -10.25
N THR A 118 12.59 -13.98 -10.43
CA THR A 118 13.29 -12.71 -10.63
C THR A 118 12.94 -11.72 -9.53
N GLU A 119 13.82 -10.75 -9.29
CA GLU A 119 13.57 -9.62 -8.38
C GLU A 119 12.23 -8.96 -8.71
N ASP A 120 11.36 -8.84 -7.71
CA ASP A 120 10.04 -8.23 -7.83
C ASP A 120 9.90 -6.98 -6.95
N LEU A 121 8.73 -6.34 -6.97
CA LEU A 121 8.49 -5.10 -6.22
C LEU A 121 8.76 -5.22 -4.71
N ALA A 122 8.47 -6.38 -4.12
CA ALA A 122 8.67 -6.59 -2.69
C ALA A 122 10.15 -6.78 -2.33
N ASP A 123 10.97 -7.25 -3.26
CA ASP A 123 12.42 -7.36 -3.07
C ASP A 123 13.12 -5.99 -3.22
N LEU A 124 12.47 -5.05 -3.91
CA LEU A 124 12.96 -3.68 -4.12
C LEU A 124 12.60 -2.73 -2.98
N ALA A 125 11.45 -2.94 -2.33
CA ALA A 125 10.91 -2.05 -1.30
C ALA A 125 11.63 -2.17 0.04
N ASP A 126 11.69 -1.07 0.80
CA ASP A 126 12.19 -1.09 2.18
C ASP A 126 11.21 -1.82 3.11
N VAL A 127 9.91 -1.68 2.84
CA VAL A 127 8.84 -2.38 3.55
C VAL A 127 7.81 -2.88 2.54
N HIS A 128 7.37 -4.14 2.67
CA HIS A 128 6.35 -4.71 1.79
C HIS A 128 5.20 -5.32 2.58
N ILE A 129 3.99 -4.80 2.38
CA ILE A 129 2.75 -5.36 2.92
C ILE A 129 2.12 -6.29 1.88
N ASN A 130 1.92 -7.55 2.27
CA ASN A 130 1.28 -8.52 1.41
C ASN A 130 -0.25 -8.45 1.53
N THR A 131 -0.95 -8.20 0.42
CA THR A 131 -2.42 -8.22 0.41
C THR A 131 -3.00 -9.60 0.71
N ASN A 132 -2.19 -10.66 0.64
CA ASN A 132 -2.58 -12.06 0.81
C ASN A 132 -3.71 -12.51 -0.15
N LEU A 133 -4.02 -11.73 -1.20
CA LEU A 133 -5.04 -12.02 -2.21
C LEU A 133 -4.39 -12.40 -3.54
N LEU A 134 -4.29 -13.70 -3.81
CA LEU A 134 -3.63 -14.23 -5.02
C LEU A 134 -4.60 -14.82 -6.05
N LYS A 135 -5.85 -15.08 -5.66
CA LYS A 135 -6.85 -15.73 -6.53
C LYS A 135 -8.24 -15.17 -6.24
N PRO A 136 -9.17 -15.19 -7.21
CA PRO A 136 -10.54 -14.77 -6.97
C PRO A 136 -11.19 -15.58 -5.85
N MET A 137 -12.08 -14.99 -5.07
CA MET A 137 -12.54 -15.54 -3.79
C MET A 137 -13.60 -16.64 -3.92
N LEU A 138 -14.49 -16.55 -4.90
CA LEU A 138 -15.72 -17.35 -4.95
C LEU A 138 -15.66 -18.40 -6.06
N PRO A 139 -16.15 -19.63 -5.84
CA PRO A 139 -16.42 -20.55 -6.93
C PRO A 139 -17.57 -20.02 -7.81
N SER A 140 -17.46 -20.26 -9.10
CA SER A 140 -18.50 -20.05 -10.11
C SER A 140 -19.19 -21.36 -10.46
N GLU A 141 -20.30 -21.28 -11.21
CA GLU A 141 -21.06 -22.45 -11.66
C GLU A 141 -20.30 -23.31 -12.68
N THR A 142 -19.32 -22.74 -13.40
CA THR A 142 -18.46 -23.45 -14.37
C THR A 142 -17.26 -24.13 -13.73
N GLY A 143 -17.04 -23.96 -12.42
CA GLY A 143 -15.88 -24.48 -11.69
C GLY A 143 -14.71 -23.51 -11.59
N ASP A 144 -14.73 -22.39 -12.32
CA ASP A 144 -13.75 -21.31 -12.20
C ASP A 144 -13.96 -20.50 -10.92
N ARG A 145 -13.00 -19.63 -10.55
CA ARG A 145 -13.17 -18.67 -9.43
C ARG A 145 -13.41 -17.25 -9.93
N VAL A 146 -14.29 -16.51 -9.25
CA VAL A 146 -14.66 -15.12 -9.55
C VAL A 146 -14.61 -14.23 -8.30
N GLY A 147 -14.56 -12.90 -8.52
CA GLY A 147 -14.49 -11.89 -7.46
C GLY A 147 -13.07 -11.70 -6.93
N PHE A 148 -12.36 -10.71 -7.48
CA PHE A 148 -11.00 -10.36 -7.07
C PHE A 148 -10.98 -8.92 -6.53
N PRO A 149 -11.28 -8.71 -5.23
CA PRO A 149 -11.45 -7.36 -4.69
C PRO A 149 -10.11 -6.74 -4.25
N SER A 150 -9.13 -6.64 -5.15
CA SER A 150 -7.79 -6.06 -4.85
C SER A 150 -7.88 -4.64 -4.32
N ALA A 151 -8.68 -3.78 -4.96
CA ALA A 151 -8.88 -2.41 -4.51
C ALA A 151 -9.46 -2.32 -3.09
N LEU A 152 -10.37 -3.23 -2.70
CA LEU A 152 -10.89 -3.26 -1.31
C LEU A 152 -9.82 -3.70 -0.31
N ALA A 153 -8.96 -4.65 -0.69
CA ALA A 153 -7.83 -5.05 0.15
C ALA A 153 -6.83 -3.89 0.31
N GLY A 154 -6.52 -3.18 -0.77
CA GLY A 154 -5.68 -1.99 -0.75
C GLY A 154 -6.26 -0.86 0.11
N LEU A 155 -7.56 -0.59 0.00
CA LEU A 155 -8.26 0.41 0.82
C LEU A 155 -8.25 0.05 2.31
N PHE A 156 -8.47 -1.23 2.64
CA PHE A 156 -8.38 -1.70 4.01
C PHE A 156 -6.98 -1.46 4.59
N ILE A 157 -5.94 -1.89 3.88
CA ILE A 157 -4.54 -1.68 4.28
C ILE A 157 -4.22 -0.19 4.42
N TYR A 158 -4.65 0.63 3.46
CA TYR A 158 -4.47 2.08 3.51
C TYR A 158 -5.06 2.69 4.79
N HIS A 159 -6.28 2.31 5.20
CA HIS A 159 -6.84 2.83 6.43
C HIS A 159 -6.05 2.39 7.66
N CYS A 160 -5.57 1.14 7.71
CA CYS A 160 -4.69 0.69 8.79
C CYS A 160 -3.40 1.53 8.86
N ILE A 161 -2.75 1.78 7.71
CA ILE A 161 -1.56 2.65 7.63
C ILE A 161 -1.90 4.08 8.08
N LYS A 162 -3.00 4.65 7.58
CA LYS A 162 -3.44 6.01 7.92
C LYS A 162 -3.64 6.17 9.42
N PHE A 163 -4.32 5.23 10.08
CA PHE A 163 -4.55 5.31 11.52
C PHE A 163 -3.25 5.28 12.32
N GLN A 164 -2.33 4.38 11.97
CA GLN A 164 -1.01 4.32 12.61
C GLN A 164 -0.18 5.59 12.36
N LEU A 165 -0.23 6.11 11.13
CA LEU A 165 0.45 7.35 10.78
C LEU A 165 -0.12 8.55 11.52
N ASP A 166 -1.44 8.68 11.59
CA ASP A 166 -2.13 9.77 12.31
C ASP A 166 -1.81 9.72 13.83
N GLU A 167 -1.70 8.53 14.42
CA GLU A 167 -1.28 8.32 15.81
C GLU A 167 0.16 8.79 16.03
N ILE A 168 1.11 8.32 15.22
CA ILE A 168 2.53 8.73 15.27
C ILE A 168 2.68 10.26 15.12
N MET A 169 1.94 10.87 14.20
CA MET A 169 2.01 12.32 13.97
C MET A 169 1.42 13.12 15.12
N SER A 170 0.39 12.58 15.78
CA SER A 170 -0.25 13.24 16.94
C SER A 170 0.68 13.23 18.15
N GLU A 171 1.32 12.11 18.46
CA GLU A 171 2.34 12.01 19.53
C GLU A 171 3.49 13.00 19.30
N TYR A 172 4.00 13.08 18.06
CA TYR A 172 5.08 14.00 17.71
C TYR A 172 4.69 15.48 17.90
N LEU A 173 3.46 15.84 17.56
CA LEU A 173 2.96 17.22 17.70
C LEU A 173 2.75 17.60 19.17
N GLU A 174 2.31 16.66 20.02
CA GLU A 174 2.17 16.88 21.46
C GLU A 174 3.53 17.09 22.15
N ASP A 175 4.55 16.31 21.78
CA ASP A 175 5.91 16.43 22.33
C ASP A 175 6.66 17.70 21.89
N SER A 176 6.18 18.37 20.83
CA SER A 176 6.79 19.58 20.26
C SER A 176 6.26 20.90 20.85
N ILE A 177 5.31 20.83 21.80
CA ILE A 177 4.65 21.98 22.46
C ILE A 177 5.20 22.19 23.88
#